data_AF-R7ENY3-F1
#
_entry.id   AF-R7ENY3-F1
#
_cell.length_a   1.000
_cell.length_b   1.000
_cell.length_c   1.000
_cell.angle_alpha   90.00
_cell.angle_beta   90.00
_cell.angle_gamma   90.00
#
_symmetry.space_group_name_H-M   'P 1'
#
loop_
_entity.id
_entity.type
_entity.pdbx_description
1 polymer ?
#
loop_
_entity_poly.entity_id
_entity_poly.type
_entity_poly.pdbx_seq_one_letter_code
_entity_poly.pdbx_strand_id
1 'polypeptide(L)'
;MIFLDYSLDECMNGIKERVGKARTDIPWTEDELDPELVNQVENYANANRPVILSLFEKYPDVNRFVFKSRPEAAEWMSGLV
;
A
#
# COMPACT_ATOMS: atom_id res chain seq x y z
N MET A 1 13.14 5.73 -4.72
CA MET A 1 11.66 5.64 -4.61
C MET A 1 11.29 4.23 -4.21
N ILE A 2 10.32 4.06 -3.30
CA ILE A 2 9.77 2.75 -2.93
C ILE A 2 8.34 2.68 -3.49
N PHE A 3 7.97 1.57 -4.12
CA PHE A 3 6.64 1.29 -4.61
C PHE A 3 6.13 -0.03 -4.04
N LEU A 4 5.06 0.05 -3.24
CA LEU A 4 4.40 -1.12 -2.65
C LEU A 4 3.26 -1.56 -3.57
N ASP A 5 3.57 -2.46 -4.50
CA ASP A 5 2.62 -3.00 -5.48
C ASP A 5 2.01 -4.32 -4.96
N TYR A 6 1.43 -4.23 -3.77
CA TYR A 6 0.79 -5.35 -3.08
C TYR A 6 -0.52 -5.78 -3.74
N SER A 7 -0.91 -7.02 -3.52
CA SER A 7 -2.19 -7.54 -4.00
C SER A 7 -3.37 -6.88 -3.27
N LEU A 8 -4.57 -6.98 -3.88
CA LEU A 8 -5.81 -6.56 -3.25
C LEU A 8 -5.96 -7.21 -1.86
N ASP A 9 -5.68 -8.51 -1.76
CA ASP A 9 -5.83 -9.26 -0.50
C ASP A 9 -4.89 -8.76 0.59
N GLU A 10 -3.61 -8.47 0.28
CA GLU A 10 -2.65 -7.95 1.27
C GLU A 10 -3.00 -6.53 1.75
N CYS A 11 -3.54 -5.71 0.86
CA CYS A 11 -4.06 -4.39 1.21
C CYS A 11 -5.30 -4.50 2.10
N MET A 12 -6.28 -5.32 1.69
CA MET A 12 -7.54 -5.51 2.41
C MET A 12 -7.34 -6.15 3.79
N ASN A 13 -6.45 -7.13 3.92
CA ASN A 13 -6.10 -7.70 5.22
C ASN A 13 -5.52 -6.65 6.16
N GLY A 14 -4.64 -5.78 5.66
CA GLY A 14 -4.08 -4.69 6.45
C GLY A 14 -5.11 -3.64 6.89
N ILE A 15 -6.14 -3.38 6.08
CA ILE A 15 -7.23 -2.46 6.46
C ILE A 15 -8.12 -3.11 7.52
N LYS A 16 -8.54 -4.37 7.29
CA LYS A 16 -9.37 -5.14 8.24
C LYS A 16 -8.70 -5.26 9.61
N GLU A 17 -7.39 -5.45 9.65
CA GLU A 17 -6.63 -5.55 10.89
C GLU A 17 -6.61 -4.25 11.71
N ARG A 18 -6.94 -3.09 11.12
CA ARG A 18 -6.93 -1.78 11.80
C ARG A 18 -8.28 -1.43 12.43
N VAL A 19 -9.37 -2.00 11.91
CA VAL A 19 -10.72 -1.75 12.43
C VAL A 19 -10.79 -2.14 13.91
N GLY A 20 -11.30 -1.24 14.75
CA GLY A 20 -11.41 -1.40 16.19
C GLY A 20 -10.10 -1.25 16.97
N LYS A 21 -8.98 -0.90 16.31
CA LYS A 21 -7.68 -0.71 16.99
C LYS A 21 -7.32 0.76 17.09
N ALA A 22 -7.10 1.21 18.34
CA ALA A 22 -6.52 2.52 18.60
C ALA A 22 -5.10 2.59 18.00
N ARG A 23 -4.78 3.73 17.38
CA ARG A 23 -3.45 3.99 16.83
C ARG A 23 -2.85 5.20 17.51
N THR A 24 -1.53 5.23 17.66
CA THR A 24 -0.84 6.36 18.30
C THR A 24 -0.74 7.60 17.41
N ASP A 25 -0.92 7.42 16.10
CA ASP A 25 -0.79 8.45 15.08
C ASP A 25 -2.11 9.14 14.71
N ILE A 26 -3.26 8.57 15.11
CA ILE A 26 -4.60 9.11 14.84
C ILE A 26 -5.42 9.09 16.14
N PRO A 27 -6.12 10.19 16.51
CA PRO A 27 -6.81 10.30 17.80
C PRO A 27 -8.17 9.58 17.88
N TRP A 28 -8.66 8.99 16.79
CA TRP A 28 -9.92 8.24 16.74
C TRP A 28 -9.67 6.76 16.35
N THR A 29 -10.66 5.92 16.65
CA THR A 29 -10.69 4.51 16.23
C THR A 29 -11.67 4.36 15.07
N GLU A 30 -11.29 3.59 14.06
CA GLU A 30 -12.17 3.23 12.96
C GLU A 30 -12.98 2.00 13.38
N ASP A 31 -14.26 2.17 13.71
CA ASP A 31 -15.10 1.08 14.23
C ASP A 31 -15.61 0.14 13.13
N GLU A 32 -15.58 0.58 11.86
CA GLU A 32 -16.01 -0.18 10.69
C GLU A 32 -15.09 0.06 9.48
N LEU A 33 -15.25 -0.79 8.46
CA LEU A 33 -14.58 -0.57 7.18
C LEU A 33 -15.22 0.61 6.45
N ASP A 34 -14.41 1.62 6.13
CA ASP A 34 -14.84 2.73 5.28
C ASP A 34 -15.12 2.22 3.85
N PRO A 35 -16.39 2.29 3.37
CA PRO A 35 -16.74 1.84 2.03
C PRO A 35 -16.01 2.60 0.92
N GLU A 36 -15.68 3.87 1.13
CA GLU A 36 -14.92 4.65 0.16
C GLU A 36 -13.50 4.09 0.02
N LEU A 37 -12.83 3.83 1.14
CA LEU A 37 -11.51 3.23 1.15
C LEU A 37 -11.51 1.85 0.49
N VAL A 38 -12.50 1.01 0.78
CA VAL A 38 -12.63 -0.32 0.14
C VAL A 38 -12.73 -0.17 -1.37
N ASN A 39 -13.61 0.71 -1.87
CA ASN A 39 -13.78 0.94 -3.30
C ASN A 39 -12.49 1.47 -3.96
N GLN A 40 -11.75 2.35 -3.27
CA GLN A 40 -10.45 2.84 -3.76
C GLN A 40 -9.44 1.70 -3.91
N VAL A 41 -9.37 0.79 -2.93
CA VAL A 41 -8.42 -0.34 -2.95
C VAL A 41 -8.80 -1.36 -4.02
N GLU A 42 -10.09 -1.70 -4.14
CA GLU A 42 -10.60 -2.61 -5.17
C GLU A 42 -10.34 -2.08 -6.59
N ASN A 43 -10.49 -0.76 -6.79
CA ASN A 43 -10.30 -0.15 -8.10
C ASN A 43 -8.85 0.28 -8.38
N TYR A 44 -7.95 0.20 -7.41
CA TYR A 44 -6.57 0.70 -7.51
C TYR A 44 -5.82 0.14 -8.72
N ALA A 45 -5.97 -1.16 -8.98
CA ALA A 45 -5.31 -1.86 -10.09
C ALA A 45 -5.68 -1.29 -11.47
N ASN A 46 -6.90 -0.77 -11.61
CA ASN A 46 -7.42 -0.23 -12.86
C ASN A 46 -7.24 1.29 -12.96
N ALA A 47 -7.44 2.02 -11.86
CA ALA A 47 -7.45 3.48 -11.87
C ALA A 47 -6.07 4.09 -11.61
N ASN A 48 -5.37 3.66 -10.57
CA ASN A 48 -4.20 4.37 -10.05
C ASN A 48 -2.89 3.69 -10.47
N ARG A 49 -2.85 2.35 -10.45
CA ARG A 49 -1.66 1.58 -10.78
C ARG A 49 -1.09 1.90 -12.18
N PRO A 50 -1.90 1.99 -13.25
CA PRO A 50 -1.37 2.34 -14.57
C PRO A 50 -0.75 3.74 -14.63
N VAL A 51 -1.26 4.69 -13.84
CA VAL A 51 -0.71 6.05 -13.73
C VAL A 51 0.66 6.02 -13.07
N ILE A 52 0.86 5.22 -12.03
CA ILE A 52 2.18 5.05 -11.40
C ILE A 52 3.17 4.43 -12.40
N LEU A 53 2.74 3.41 -13.15
CA LEU A 53 3.61 2.76 -14.14
C LEU A 53 4.02 3.70 -15.28
N SER A 54 3.11 4.55 -15.77
CA SER A 54 3.45 5.55 -16.79
C SER A 54 4.43 6.61 -16.27
N LEU A 55 4.37 6.94 -14.97
CA LEU A 55 5.38 7.80 -14.35
C LEU A 55 6.76 7.14 -14.28
N PHE A 56 6.83 5.81 -14.11
CA PHE A 56 8.11 5.09 -14.17
C PHE A 56 8.73 5.13 -15.55
N GLU A 57 7.92 5.05 -16.60
CA GLU A 57 8.39 5.20 -17.98
C GLU A 57 8.85 6.63 -18.26
N LYS A 58 8.15 7.63 -17.71
CA LYS A 58 8.47 9.05 -17.87
C LYS A 58 9.77 9.46 -17.16
N TYR A 59 10.12 8.81 -16.05
CA TYR A 59 11.27 9.16 -15.22
C TYR A 59 12.19 7.96 -14.98
N PRO A 60 12.91 7.46 -16.00
CA PRO A 60 13.68 6.22 -15.93
C PRO A 60 14.88 6.32 -14.97
N ASP A 61 15.43 7.52 -14.78
CA ASP A 61 16.64 7.76 -13.96
C ASP A 61 16.36 7.67 -12.44
N VAL A 62 15.09 7.55 -12.04
CA VAL A 62 14.72 7.40 -10.63
C VAL A 62 14.93 5.95 -10.20
N ASN A 63 15.91 5.73 -9.33
CA ASN A 63 16.09 4.44 -8.66
C ASN A 63 14.83 4.04 -7.91
N ARG A 64 14.30 2.86 -8.23
CA ARG A 64 13.03 2.35 -7.72
C ARG A 64 13.18 0.94 -7.16
N PHE A 65 12.58 0.73 -5.99
CA PHE A 65 12.39 -0.58 -5.36
C PHE A 65 10.89 -0.89 -5.41
N VAL A 66 10.53 -2.01 -6.02
CA VAL A 66 9.13 -2.44 -6.16
C VAL A 66 8.96 -3.69 -5.31
N PHE A 67 8.09 -3.62 -4.31
CA PHE A 67 7.77 -4.76 -3.46
C PHE A 67 6.36 -5.25 -3.78
N LYS A 68 6.23 -6.56 -3.94
CA LYS A 68 4.96 -7.25 -4.23
C LYS A 68 4.31 -7.85 -3.01
N SER A 69 5.03 -7.92 -1.90
CA SER A 69 4.52 -8.48 -0.65
C SER A 69 5.13 -7.83 0.59
N ARG A 70 4.44 -7.96 1.72
CA ARG A 70 4.95 -7.47 3.02
C ARG A 70 6.27 -8.13 3.44
N PRO A 71 6.47 -9.47 3.29
CA PRO A 71 7.74 -10.11 3.61
C PRO A 71 8.91 -9.56 2.78
N GLU A 72 8.71 -9.33 1.48
CA GLU A 72 9.75 -8.78 0.60
C GLU A 72 10.21 -7.40 1.05
N ALA A 73 9.26 -6.52 1.37
CA ALA A 73 9.57 -5.20 1.91
C ALA A 73 10.27 -5.30 3.29
N ALA A 74 9.82 -6.22 4.15
CA ALA A 74 10.42 -6.42 5.47
C ALA A 74 11.86 -6.95 5.39
N GLU A 75 12.13 -7.89 4.50
CA GLU A 75 13.47 -8.43 4.24
C GLU A 75 14.41 -7.31 3.77
N TRP A 76 13.97 -6.50 2.81
CA TRP A 76 14.74 -5.35 2.35
C TRP A 76 15.01 -4.33 3.48
N MET A 77 14.00 -4.03 4.32
CA MET A 77 14.17 -3.12 5.45
C MET A 77 15.14 -3.67 6.51
N SER A 78 15.18 -4.99 6.72
CA SER A 78 16.07 -5.62 7.71
C SER A 78 17.55 -5.44 7.38
N GLY A 79 17.91 -5.31 6.10
CA GLY A 79 19.27 -5.04 5.66
C GLY A 79 19.73 -3.59 5.79
N LEU A 80 18.86 -2.67 6.25
CA LEU A 80 19.16 -1.24 6.44
C LEU A 80 19.52 -0.88 7.88
N VAL A 81 19.33 -1.82 8.83
CA VAL A 81 19.56 -1.65 10.26
C VAL A 81 20.89 -2.29 10.67
#